data_AF-A0A2X1IWJ6-F1
#
_entry.id   AF-A0A2X1IWJ6-F1
#
_cell.length_a   1.000
_cell.length_b   1.000
_cell.length_c   1.000
_cell.angle_alpha   90.00
_cell.angle_beta   90.00
_cell.angle_gamma   90.00
#
_symmetry.space_group_name_H-M   'P 1'
#
loop_
_entity.id
_entity.type
_entity.pdbx_description
1 polymer ?
#
loop_
_entity_poly.entity_id
_entity_poly.type
_entity_poly.pdbx_seq_one_letter_code
_entity_poly.pdbx_strand_id
1 'polypeptide(L)'
;MNGIISLAPGGIGPAMMCEMIKRNDLLRLSETVIKPFYYQRVQETIAIIRRYLPENRCLIHKPEGAIFLWLWFKDLPITTEQLYQRLKARGVLMVPGHNFFPGLDKPWPHTHQCMRMNYVPEPEKIEAGVKILAEEIERAWAESH
;
A
#
# COMPACT_ATOMS: atom_id res chain seq x y z
N MET A 1 7.61 -18.42 21.61
CA MET A 1 6.67 -17.65 22.44
C MET A 1 5.50 -17.27 21.54
N ASN A 2 4.37 -17.99 21.63
CA ASN A 2 3.21 -17.77 20.75
C ASN A 2 2.37 -16.60 21.29
N GLY A 3 1.95 -15.68 20.42
CA GLY A 3 1.09 -14.51 20.73
C GLY A 3 -0.33 -14.85 21.21
N ILE A 4 -0.57 -16.09 21.62
CA ILE A 4 -1.80 -16.60 22.23
C ILE A 4 -1.62 -16.76 23.75
N ILE A 5 -0.38 -16.95 24.25
CA ILE A 5 -0.11 -17.34 25.65
C ILE A 5 0.39 -16.17 26.51
N SER A 6 1.01 -15.15 25.90
CA SER A 6 1.44 -13.94 26.61
C SER A 6 1.19 -12.72 25.74
N LEU A 7 0.41 -11.79 26.29
CA LEU A 7 0.14 -10.47 25.70
C LEU A 7 1.16 -9.41 26.18
N ALA A 8 2.08 -9.79 27.07
CA ALA A 8 3.21 -8.95 27.44
C ALA A 8 4.30 -9.00 26.36
N PRO A 9 5.00 -7.89 26.07
CA PRO A 9 6.12 -7.92 25.15
C PRO A 9 7.26 -8.76 25.74
N GLY A 10 7.97 -9.50 24.88
CA GLY A 10 9.27 -10.06 25.27
C GLY A 10 10.28 -8.95 25.62
N GLY A 11 11.31 -9.26 26.41
CA GLY A 11 12.21 -8.24 26.97
C GLY A 11 13.11 -7.50 25.97
N ILE A 12 13.35 -8.04 24.77
CA ILE A 12 14.30 -7.45 23.79
C ILE A 12 13.81 -6.09 23.27
N GLY A 13 12.53 -5.97 22.88
CA GLY A 13 11.98 -4.73 22.35
C GLY A 13 12.10 -3.56 23.34
N PRO A 14 11.61 -3.70 24.58
CA PRO A 14 11.80 -2.71 25.63
C PRO A 14 13.27 -2.40 25.92
N ALA A 15 14.15 -3.41 25.98
CA ALA A 15 15.58 -3.19 26.23
C ALA A 15 16.23 -2.33 25.14
N MET A 16 15.95 -2.61 23.86
CA MET A 16 16.44 -1.80 22.74
C MET A 16 15.87 -0.37 22.77
N MET A 17 14.57 -0.21 23.04
CA MET A 17 13.95 1.12 23.14
C MET A 17 14.56 1.95 24.26
N CYS A 18 14.74 1.37 25.45
CA CYS A 18 15.41 2.03 26.58
C CYS A 18 16.80 2.53 26.19
N GLU A 19 17.57 1.72 25.46
CA GLU A 19 18.92 2.10 25.06
C GLU A 19 18.91 3.21 23.99
N MET A 20 18.01 3.15 23.00
CA MET A 20 17.84 4.22 22.01
C MET A 20 17.41 5.55 22.65
N ILE A 21 16.59 5.51 23.70
CA ILE A 21 16.18 6.71 24.45
C ILE A 21 17.37 7.28 25.22
N LYS A 22 18.12 6.44 25.95
CA LYS A 22 19.30 6.86 26.71
C LYS A 22 20.37 7.53 25.83
N ARG A 23 20.53 7.04 24.60
CA ARG A 23 21.47 7.57 23.61
C ARG A 23 20.93 8.77 22.81
N ASN A 24 19.68 9.17 23.06
CA ASN A 24 18.96 10.19 22.27
C ASN A 24 18.88 9.86 20.76
N ASP A 25 18.85 8.57 20.43
CA ASP A 25 18.84 8.08 19.05
C ASP A 25 17.43 7.96 18.48
N LEU A 26 16.42 7.68 19.32
CA LEU A 26 15.07 7.35 18.85
C LEU A 26 14.46 8.43 17.94
N LEU A 27 14.41 9.68 18.41
CA LEU A 27 13.85 10.79 17.62
C LEU A 27 14.78 11.22 16.48
N ARG A 28 16.10 11.22 16.75
CA ARG A 28 17.12 11.57 15.74
C ARG A 28 17.03 10.63 14.53
N LEU A 29 17.03 9.32 14.74
CA LEU A 29 16.90 8.33 13.67
C LEU A 29 15.54 8.42 12.97
N SER A 30 14.47 8.71 13.71
CA SER A 30 13.13 8.90 13.12
C SER A 30 13.11 10.06 12.11
N GLU A 31 13.66 11.21 12.48
CA GLU A 31 13.61 12.41 11.63
C GLU A 31 14.70 12.43 10.54
N THR A 32 15.89 11.91 10.83
CA THR A 32 17.06 12.07 9.93
C THR A 32 17.36 10.84 9.07
N VAL A 33 16.76 9.69 9.38
CA VAL A 33 17.00 8.43 8.64
C VAL A 33 15.69 7.84 8.12
N ILE A 34 14.75 7.56 9.02
CA ILE A 34 13.49 6.86 8.70
C ILE A 34 12.62 7.72 7.78
N LYS A 35 12.29 8.95 8.19
CA LYS A 35 11.41 9.83 7.42
C LYS A 35 11.96 10.17 6.01
N PRO A 36 13.23 10.57 5.83
CA PRO A 36 13.78 10.83 4.50
C PRO A 36 13.78 9.61 3.59
N PHE A 37 14.09 8.42 4.14
CA PHE A 37 14.03 7.17 3.39
C PHE A 37 12.63 6.91 2.82
N TYR A 38 11.60 6.97 3.65
CA TYR A 38 10.22 6.72 3.20
C TYR A 38 9.70 7.83 2.30
N TYR A 39 10.08 9.09 2.54
CA TYR A 39 9.72 10.22 1.69
C TYR A 39 10.30 10.04 0.28
N GLN A 40 11.58 9.69 0.15
CA GLN A 40 12.17 9.41 -1.15
C GLN A 40 11.47 8.23 -1.84
N ARG A 41 11.29 7.11 -1.12
CA ARG A 41 10.71 5.89 -1.70
C ARG A 41 9.28 6.07 -2.19
N VAL A 42 8.46 6.86 -1.49
CA VAL A 42 7.09 7.13 -1.93
C VAL A 42 7.04 8.00 -3.19
N GLN A 43 7.94 8.99 -3.32
CA GLN A 43 8.03 9.80 -4.55
C GLN A 43 8.45 8.96 -5.76
N GLU A 44 9.46 8.10 -5.60
CA GLU A 44 9.91 7.16 -6.63
C GLU A 44 8.78 6.22 -7.05
N THR A 45 8.04 5.66 -6.08
CA THR A 45 6.91 4.76 -6.35
C THR A 45 5.79 5.46 -7.11
N ILE A 46 5.45 6.70 -6.76
CA ILE A 46 4.45 7.49 -7.49
C ILE A 46 4.90 7.74 -8.93
N ALA A 47 6.18 8.08 -9.14
CA ALA A 47 6.74 8.26 -10.47
C ALA A 47 6.66 6.97 -11.31
N ILE A 48 6.94 5.81 -10.71
CA ILE A 48 6.74 4.50 -11.35
C ILE A 48 5.26 4.32 -11.73
N ILE A 49 4.32 4.50 -10.81
CA ILE A 49 2.88 4.37 -11.09
C ILE A 49 2.46 5.25 -12.26
N ARG A 50 2.91 6.52 -12.29
CA ARG A 50 2.54 7.49 -13.32
C ARG A 50 3.10 7.19 -14.71
N ARG A 51 4.17 6.40 -14.83
CA ARG A 51 4.64 5.90 -16.14
C ARG A 51 3.66 4.91 -16.79
N TYR A 52 2.85 4.21 -16.01
CA TYR A 52 1.95 3.16 -16.50
C TYR A 52 0.46 3.50 -16.34
N LEU A 53 0.10 4.30 -15.33
CA LEU A 53 -1.27 4.62 -14.96
C LEU A 53 -1.46 6.14 -14.86
N PRO A 54 -2.09 6.76 -15.89
CA PRO A 54 -2.46 8.17 -15.84
C PRO A 54 -3.54 8.45 -14.79
N GLU A 55 -3.70 9.72 -14.43
CA GLU A 55 -4.62 10.15 -13.34
C GLU A 55 -6.08 9.77 -13.58
N ASN A 56 -6.53 9.78 -14.84
CA ASN A 56 -7.88 9.38 -15.22
C ASN A 56 -8.15 7.88 -15.02
N ARG A 57 -7.10 7.04 -14.89
CA ARG A 57 -7.21 5.61 -14.59
C ARG A 57 -6.89 5.29 -13.13
N CYS A 58 -6.07 6.10 -12.46
CA CYS A 58 -5.65 5.86 -11.10
C CYS A 58 -5.40 7.18 -10.35
N LEU A 59 -6.33 7.53 -9.46
CA LEU A 59 -6.14 8.56 -8.46
C LEU A 59 -5.35 7.97 -7.28
N ILE A 60 -4.44 8.77 -6.71
CA ILE A 60 -3.61 8.36 -5.58
C ILE A 60 -3.94 9.29 -4.42
N HIS A 61 -4.31 8.72 -3.26
CA HIS A 61 -4.47 9.53 -2.05
C HIS A 61 -3.13 10.22 -1.73
N LYS A 62 -3.17 11.50 -1.37
CA LYS A 62 -1.96 12.26 -1.00
C LYS A 62 -1.18 11.52 0.09
N PRO A 63 0.09 11.14 -0.14
CA PRO A 63 0.87 10.39 0.84
C PRO A 63 1.38 11.32 1.94
N GLU A 64 0.63 11.46 3.03
CA GLU A 64 1.00 12.32 4.17
C GLU A 64 1.76 11.56 5.28
N GLY A 65 1.94 10.24 5.13
CA GLY A 65 2.68 9.41 6.08
C GLY A 65 2.43 7.91 5.86
N ALA A 66 2.78 7.10 6.88
CA ALA A 66 2.72 5.63 6.86
C ALA A 66 3.58 5.01 5.75
N ILE A 67 3.39 3.71 5.46
CA ILE A 67 4.18 2.92 4.50
C ILE A 67 3.34 2.37 3.33
N PHE A 68 2.20 3.00 3.05
CA PHE A 68 1.25 2.56 2.03
C PHE A 68 0.87 3.65 1.04
N LEU A 69 0.52 3.23 -0.17
CA LEU A 69 -0.24 4.04 -1.12
C LEU A 69 -1.66 3.50 -1.24
N TRP A 70 -2.61 4.43 -1.27
CA TRP A 70 -4.03 4.14 -1.52
C TRP A 70 -4.38 4.57 -2.94
N LEU A 71 -4.71 3.59 -3.77
CA LEU A 71 -5.02 3.78 -5.17
C LEU A 71 -6.53 3.67 -5.37
N TRP A 72 -7.11 4.66 -6.05
CA TRP A 72 -8.50 4.68 -6.43
C TRP A 72 -8.62 4.61 -7.96
N PHE A 73 -9.20 3.53 -8.45
CA PHE A 73 -9.49 3.29 -9.86
C PHE A 73 -10.93 3.73 -10.13
N LYS A 74 -11.10 5.04 -10.31
CA LYS A 74 -12.42 5.65 -10.46
C LYS A 74 -13.20 5.00 -11.61
N ASP A 75 -14.44 4.62 -11.31
CA ASP A 75 -15.40 4.02 -12.25
C ASP A 75 -14.93 2.70 -12.89
N LEU A 76 -13.97 2.00 -12.26
CA LEU A 76 -13.48 0.70 -12.74
C LEU A 76 -14.67 -0.26 -12.99
N PRO A 77 -14.74 -0.92 -14.17
CA PRO A 77 -15.90 -1.73 -14.57
C PRO A 77 -15.96 -3.09 -13.87
N ILE A 78 -14.92 -3.44 -13.11
CA ILE A 78 -14.88 -4.60 -12.21
C ILE A 78 -14.61 -4.14 -10.78
N THR A 79 -14.93 -4.98 -9.80
CA THR A 79 -14.55 -4.68 -8.41
C THR A 79 -13.06 -4.94 -8.17
N THR A 80 -12.50 -4.28 -7.17
CA THR A 80 -11.09 -4.48 -6.79
C THR A 80 -10.85 -5.84 -6.15
N GLU A 81 -11.89 -6.56 -5.73
CA GLU A 81 -11.78 -7.98 -5.35
C GLU A 81 -11.56 -8.88 -6.57
N GLN A 82 -12.26 -8.60 -7.67
CA GLN A 82 -12.03 -9.29 -8.94
C GLN A 82 -10.65 -8.94 -9.50
N LEU A 83 -10.26 -7.66 -9.47
CA LEU A 83 -8.92 -7.21 -9.84
C LEU A 83 -7.86 -7.93 -9.00
N TYR A 84 -8.05 -8.05 -7.69
CA TYR A 84 -7.14 -8.81 -6.82
C TYR A 84 -6.95 -10.25 -7.28
N GLN A 85 -8.01 -10.98 -7.66
CA GLN A 85 -7.84 -12.36 -8.13
C GLN A 85 -7.04 -12.41 -9.45
N ARG A 86 -7.27 -11.46 -10.37
CA ARG A 86 -6.49 -11.34 -11.62
C ARG A 86 -5.01 -11.05 -11.34
N LEU A 87 -4.72 -10.10 -10.45
CA LEU A 87 -3.35 -9.76 -10.03
C LEU A 87 -2.66 -10.93 -9.33
N LYS A 88 -3.36 -11.62 -8.41
CA LYS A 88 -2.85 -12.77 -7.67
C LYS A 88 -2.44 -13.90 -8.62
N ALA A 89 -3.25 -14.18 -9.65
CA ALA A 89 -2.93 -15.18 -10.66
C ALA A 89 -1.65 -14.86 -11.45
N ARG A 90 -1.24 -13.58 -11.46
CA ARG A 90 -0.02 -13.07 -12.11
C ARG A 90 1.11 -12.75 -11.11
N GLY A 91 0.99 -13.19 -9.86
CA GLY A 91 2.03 -13.02 -8.83
C GLY A 91 2.08 -11.65 -8.17
N VAL A 92 1.05 -10.80 -8.35
CA VAL A 92 0.95 -9.49 -7.71
C VAL A 92 -0.07 -9.51 -6.58
N LEU A 93 0.36 -9.08 -5.38
CA LEU A 93 -0.50 -9.02 -4.19
C LEU A 93 -0.69 -7.57 -3.75
N MET A 94 -1.94 -7.14 -3.76
CA MET A 94 -2.42 -5.87 -3.20
C MET A 94 -3.67 -6.15 -2.35
N VAL A 95 -4.07 -5.23 -1.48
CA VAL A 95 -5.24 -5.44 -0.60
C VAL A 95 -6.45 -4.69 -1.14
N PRO A 96 -7.59 -5.35 -1.43
CA PRO A 96 -8.84 -4.69 -1.81
C PRO A 96 -9.34 -3.70 -0.76
N GLY A 97 -9.90 -2.57 -1.21
CA GLY A 97 -10.28 -1.44 -0.38
C GLY A 97 -11.46 -1.70 0.54
N HIS A 98 -12.43 -2.54 0.15
CA HIS A 98 -13.64 -2.79 0.93
C HIS A 98 -13.35 -3.34 2.34
N ASN A 99 -12.24 -4.05 2.53
CA ASN A 99 -11.82 -4.57 3.84
C ASN A 99 -11.53 -3.47 4.88
N PHE A 100 -11.36 -2.22 4.45
CA PHE A 100 -11.04 -1.07 5.30
C PHE A 100 -12.28 -0.24 5.70
N PHE A 101 -13.49 -0.68 5.34
CA PHE A 101 -14.73 0.01 5.65
C PHE A 101 -15.74 -0.84 6.44
N PRO A 102 -15.36 -1.44 7.59
CA PRO A 102 -16.32 -2.15 8.42
C PRO A 102 -17.34 -1.18 9.03
N GLY A 103 -18.61 -1.58 9.04
CA GLY A 103 -19.66 -0.84 9.76
C GLY A 103 -20.22 0.40 9.06
N LEU A 104 -20.11 0.51 7.73
CA LEU A 104 -20.83 1.55 6.98
C LEU A 104 -22.34 1.32 7.05
N ASP A 105 -23.10 2.39 7.31
CA ASP A 105 -24.58 2.35 7.37
C ASP A 105 -25.22 1.98 6.02
N LYS A 106 -24.55 2.34 4.92
CA LYS A 106 -25.02 2.09 3.55
C LYS A 106 -23.87 1.58 2.68
N PRO A 107 -24.16 0.69 1.71
CA PRO A 107 -23.20 0.32 0.69
C PRO A 107 -22.68 1.56 -0.06
N TRP A 108 -21.37 1.61 -0.32
CA TRP A 108 -20.74 2.71 -1.03
C TRP A 108 -19.85 2.15 -2.15
N PRO A 109 -20.19 2.35 -3.44
CA PRO A 109 -19.45 1.75 -4.56
C PRO A 109 -17.94 2.06 -4.58
N HIS A 110 -17.54 3.21 -4.03
CA HIS A 110 -16.13 3.61 -3.93
C HIS A 110 -15.26 2.59 -3.18
N THR A 111 -15.80 1.89 -2.18
CA THR A 111 -15.04 0.91 -1.39
C THR A 111 -14.53 -0.25 -2.25
N HIS A 112 -15.23 -0.57 -3.33
CA HIS A 112 -14.88 -1.59 -4.30
C HIS A 112 -13.98 -1.08 -5.43
N GLN A 113 -13.64 0.21 -5.45
CA GLN A 113 -12.80 0.83 -6.48
C GLN A 113 -11.39 1.15 -5.98
N CYS A 114 -11.04 0.79 -4.75
CA CYS A 114 -9.76 1.14 -4.15
C CYS A 114 -8.89 -0.09 -3.84
N MET A 115 -7.57 0.07 -3.87
CA MET A 115 -6.61 -0.92 -3.37
C MET A 115 -5.49 -0.26 -2.58
N ARG A 116 -5.00 -0.98 -1.56
CA ARG A 116 -3.81 -0.61 -0.79
C ARG A 116 -2.59 -1.38 -1.31
N MET A 117 -1.49 -0.68 -1.53
CA MET A 117 -0.16 -1.29 -1.76
C MET A 117 0.88 -0.81 -0.75
N ASN A 118 1.87 -1.65 -0.48
CA ASN A 118 3.07 -1.30 0.28
C ASN A 118 4.13 -0.77 -0.70
N TYR A 119 4.67 0.43 -0.45
CA TYR A 119 5.66 1.07 -1.34
C TYR A 119 7.13 0.81 -0.91
N VAL A 120 7.35 0.02 0.13
CA VAL A 120 8.68 -0.28 0.72
C VAL A 120 9.53 -1.27 -0.07
N PRO A 121 8.99 -2.26 -0.81
CA PRO A 121 9.80 -3.15 -1.64
C PRO A 121 10.74 -2.41 -2.61
N GLU A 122 11.73 -3.13 -3.13
CA GLU A 122 12.68 -2.59 -4.10
C GLU A 122 11.99 -2.06 -5.38
N PRO A 123 12.50 -0.98 -5.98
CA PRO A 123 11.88 -0.33 -7.14
C PRO A 123 11.58 -1.28 -8.31
N GLU A 124 12.44 -2.26 -8.58
CA GLU A 124 12.27 -3.22 -9.66
C GLU A 124 11.05 -4.11 -9.43
N LYS A 125 10.80 -4.51 -8.17
CA LYS A 125 9.60 -5.28 -7.80
C LYS A 125 8.34 -4.43 -7.87
N ILE A 126 8.43 -3.16 -7.46
CA ILE A 126 7.34 -2.19 -7.59
C ILE A 126 6.97 -2.02 -9.07
N GLU A 127 7.95 -1.78 -9.94
CA GLU A 127 7.72 -1.57 -11.37
C GLU A 127 7.12 -2.81 -12.06
N ALA A 128 7.64 -4.01 -11.76
CA ALA A 128 7.06 -5.24 -12.26
C ALA A 128 5.59 -5.42 -11.82
N GLY A 129 5.27 -5.13 -10.56
CA GLY A 129 3.90 -5.20 -10.05
C GLY A 129 2.97 -4.15 -10.65
N VAL A 130 3.44 -2.91 -10.79
CA VAL A 130 2.69 -1.80 -11.40
C VAL A 130 2.41 -2.05 -12.87
N LYS A 131 3.37 -2.63 -13.61
CA LYS A 131 3.16 -2.99 -15.02
C LYS A 131 2.01 -3.99 -15.17
N ILE A 132 1.99 -5.04 -14.36
CA ILE A 132 0.90 -6.04 -14.34
C ILE A 132 -0.42 -5.39 -13.92
N LEU A 133 -0.40 -4.49 -12.92
CA LEU A 133 -1.58 -3.73 -12.50
C LEU A 133 -2.19 -2.93 -13.66
N ALA A 134 -1.37 -2.20 -14.41
CA ALA A 134 -1.82 -1.40 -15.53
C ALA A 134 -2.44 -2.25 -16.64
N GLU A 135 -1.83 -3.39 -16.97
CA GLU A 135 -2.35 -4.33 -17.95
C GLU A 135 -3.71 -4.93 -17.54
N GLU A 136 -3.89 -5.29 -16.27
CA GLU A 136 -5.18 -5.83 -15.79
C GLU A 136 -6.27 -4.77 -15.71
N ILE A 137 -5.92 -3.52 -15.38
CA ILE A 137 -6.86 -2.39 -15.45
C ILE A 137 -7.29 -2.15 -16.89
N GLU A 138 -6.36 -2.11 -17.85
CA GLU A 138 -6.70 -1.90 -19.25
C GLU A 138 -7.56 -3.05 -19.79
N ARG A 139 -7.22 -4.30 -19.45
CA ARG A 139 -8.05 -5.47 -19.79
C ARG A 139 -9.48 -5.32 -19.25
N ALA A 140 -9.65 -4.88 -18.01
CA ALA A 140 -10.98 -4.69 -17.42
C ALA A 140 -11.82 -3.66 -18.21
N TRP A 141 -11.21 -2.58 -18.70
CA TRP A 141 -11.87 -1.58 -19.54
C TRP A 141 -12.15 -2.06 -20.97
N ALA A 142 -11.28 -2.89 -21.54
CA ALA A 142 -11.47 -3.45 -22.87
C ALA A 142 -12.61 -4.48 -22.92
N GLU A 143 -12.78 -5.27 -21.86
CA GLU A 143 -13.84 -6.30 -21.75
C GLU A 143 -15.23 -5.71 -21.43
N SER A 144 -15.32 -4.44 -21.06
CA SER A 144 -16.59 -3.77 -20.70
C SER A 144 -17.29 -3.08 -21.87
N HIS A 145 -16.71 -3.14 -23.08
CA HIS A 145 -17.27 -2.64 -24.34
C HIS A 145 -17.77 -3.81 -25.20
#